data_AF-A0A397DFY4-F1
#
_entry.id   AF-A0A397DFY4-F1
#
_cell.length_a   1.000
_cell.length_b   1.000
_cell.length_c   1.000
_cell.angle_alpha   90.00
_cell.angle_beta   90.00
_cell.angle_gamma   90.00
#
_symmetry.space_group_name_H-M   'P 1'
#
loop_
_entity.id
_entity.type
_entity.pdbx_description
1 polymer ?
#
loop_
_entity_poly.entity_id
_entity_poly.type
_entity_poly.pdbx_seq_one_letter_code
_entity_poly.pdbx_strand_id
1 'polypeptide(L)'
;MVTPTSRVGSGAALSFAYFVNRSQVLKQYRLFLREIRPLARDTRLEVQHTIRAKFDATRHETNPTEVKRHLAYGHSQMQHVRELVNSVSSTPMKSSRPSSPAPPKPSVSLAGTWTDAPADDVNESQEDIKGRVGKGWPWSR
;
A
#
# COMPACT_ATOMS: atom_id res chain seq x y z
N MET A 1 -42.24 11.08 -41.42
CA MET A 1 -42.60 10.42 -40.14
C MET A 1 -41.31 9.96 -39.49
N VAL A 2 -40.87 10.62 -38.43
CA VAL A 2 -39.59 10.32 -37.74
C VAL A 2 -39.94 9.64 -36.43
N THR A 3 -39.59 8.36 -36.29
CA THR A 3 -39.75 7.61 -35.03
C THR A 3 -38.64 8.03 -34.07
N PRO A 4 -38.94 8.50 -32.85
CA PRO A 4 -37.91 8.71 -31.85
C PRO A 4 -37.44 7.35 -31.34
N THR A 5 -36.22 6.94 -31.72
CA THR A 5 -35.50 5.85 -31.04
C THR A 5 -35.17 6.30 -29.62
N SER A 6 -36.05 5.92 -28.69
CA SER A 6 -35.86 6.12 -27.26
C SER A 6 -34.67 5.27 -26.80
N ARG A 7 -33.47 5.85 -26.77
CA ARG A 7 -32.30 5.25 -26.15
C ARG A 7 -32.39 5.47 -24.64
N VAL A 8 -33.33 4.79 -23.98
CA VAL A 8 -33.29 4.64 -22.52
C VAL A 8 -32.20 3.62 -22.21
N GLY A 9 -30.96 4.10 -22.11
CA GLY A 9 -29.95 3.40 -21.35
C GLY A 9 -30.42 3.41 -19.90
N SER A 10 -31.15 2.36 -19.49
CA SER A 10 -31.54 2.13 -18.11
C SER A 10 -30.27 1.85 -17.30
N GLY A 11 -29.55 2.90 -16.95
CA GLY A 11 -28.42 2.85 -16.03
C GLY A 11 -28.96 2.51 -14.65
N ALA A 12 -29.14 1.22 -14.37
CA ALA A 12 -29.50 0.75 -13.05
C ALA A 12 -28.52 1.38 -12.04
N ALA A 13 -29.07 2.11 -11.07
CA ALA A 13 -28.27 2.78 -10.06
C ALA A 13 -27.38 1.74 -9.35
N LEU A 14 -26.06 1.97 -9.37
CA LEU A 14 -25.10 1.09 -8.72
C LEU A 14 -25.33 1.11 -7.21
N SER A 15 -25.28 -0.06 -6.57
CA SER A 15 -25.50 -0.16 -5.13
C SER A 15 -24.36 0.47 -4.32
N PHE A 16 -24.63 0.95 -3.11
CA PHE A 16 -23.58 1.43 -2.21
C PHE A 16 -22.48 0.37 -1.97
N ALA A 17 -22.89 -0.89 -1.81
CA ALA A 17 -21.97 -2.02 -1.65
C ALA A 17 -21.00 -2.16 -2.83
N TYR A 18 -21.44 -1.88 -4.06
CA TYR A 18 -20.57 -1.86 -5.23
C TYR A 18 -19.44 -0.82 -5.09
N PHE A 19 -19.76 0.40 -4.63
CA PHE A 19 -18.76 1.45 -4.44
C PHE A 19 -17.75 1.11 -3.35
N VAL A 20 -18.24 0.59 -2.21
CA VAL A 20 -17.39 0.14 -1.11
C VAL A 20 -16.45 -0.97 -1.59
N ASN A 21 -16.98 -2.01 -2.23
CA ASN A 21 -16.17 -3.10 -2.77
C ASN A 21 -15.13 -2.61 -3.78
N ARG A 22 -15.53 -1.73 -4.71
CA ARG A 22 -14.62 -1.16 -5.72
C ARG A 22 -13.50 -0.36 -5.09
N SER A 23 -13.77 0.41 -4.03
CA SER A 23 -12.74 1.14 -3.29
C SER A 23 -11.73 0.19 -2.62
N GLN A 24 -12.20 -0.94 -2.07
CA GLN A 24 -11.33 -1.94 -1.46
C GLN A 24 -10.46 -2.65 -2.50
N VAL A 25 -11.02 -2.99 -3.66
CA VAL A 25 -10.25 -3.58 -4.78
C VAL A 25 -9.12 -2.65 -5.20
N LEU A 26 -9.41 -1.36 -5.38
CA LEU A 26 -8.39 -0.36 -5.75
C LEU A 26 -7.34 -0.18 -4.64
N LYS A 27 -7.75 -0.22 -3.37
CA LYS A 27 -6.81 -0.18 -2.24
C LYS A 27 -5.88 -1.38 -2.29
N GLN A 28 -6.42 -2.59 -2.44
CA GLN A 28 -5.64 -3.83 -2.49
C GLN A 28 -4.67 -3.85 -3.68
N TYR A 29 -5.11 -3.43 -4.87
CA TYR A 29 -4.25 -3.30 -6.04
C TYR A 29 -3.06 -2.36 -5.77
N ARG A 30 -3.31 -1.18 -5.20
CA ARG A 30 -2.24 -0.23 -4.84
C ARG A 30 -1.29 -0.79 -3.79
N LEU A 31 -1.76 -1.62 -2.86
CA LEU A 31 -0.91 -2.27 -1.87
C LEU A 31 0.06 -3.25 -2.53
N PHE A 32 -0.40 -4.09 -3.46
CA PHE A 32 0.48 -4.99 -4.21
C PHE A 32 1.59 -4.22 -4.93
N LEU A 33 1.25 -3.10 -5.59
CA LEU A 33 2.25 -2.27 -6.27
C LEU A 33 3.26 -1.61 -5.33
N ARG A 34 2.86 -1.31 -4.09
CA ARG A 34 3.78 -0.78 -3.07
C ARG A 34 4.72 -1.87 -2.57
N GLU A 35 4.19 -3.07 -2.36
CA GLU A 35 4.94 -4.20 -1.81
C GLU A 35 6.06 -4.67 -2.74
N ILE A 36 5.82 -4.67 -4.05
CA ILE A 36 6.82 -5.08 -5.05
C ILE A 36 7.86 -3.99 -5.37
N ARG A 37 7.74 -2.79 -4.77
CA ARG A 37 8.65 -1.66 -5.03
C ARG A 37 10.14 -2.01 -4.81
N PRO A 38 10.53 -2.75 -3.75
CA PRO A 38 11.93 -3.08 -3.49
C PRO A 38 12.56 -4.03 -4.51
N LEU A 39 11.78 -4.72 -5.35
CA LEU A 39 12.31 -5.64 -6.36
C LEU A 39 13.12 -4.90 -7.43
N ALA A 40 14.04 -5.63 -8.08
CA ALA A 40 14.75 -5.16 -9.27
C ALA A 40 13.77 -4.74 -10.37
N ARG A 41 14.16 -3.78 -11.22
CA ARG A 41 13.25 -3.15 -12.20
C ARG A 41 12.58 -4.16 -13.12
N ASP A 42 13.35 -5.09 -13.68
CA ASP A 42 12.84 -6.03 -14.69
C ASP A 42 11.86 -7.02 -14.06
N THR A 43 12.23 -7.63 -12.93
CA THR A 43 11.34 -8.50 -12.14
C THR A 43 10.08 -7.76 -11.68
N ARG A 44 10.22 -6.49 -11.25
CA ARG A 44 9.08 -5.67 -10.83
C ARG A 44 8.08 -5.44 -11.97
N LEU A 45 8.55 -5.23 -13.20
CA LEU A 45 7.69 -5.05 -14.36
C LEU A 45 6.90 -6.33 -14.69
N GLU A 46 7.56 -7.49 -14.63
CA GLU A 46 6.92 -8.80 -14.83
C GLU A 46 5.84 -9.07 -13.77
N VAL A 47 6.17 -8.86 -12.51
CA VAL A 47 5.23 -9.04 -11.39
C VAL A 47 4.08 -8.04 -11.49
N GLN A 48 4.36 -6.78 -11.86
CA GLN A 48 3.33 -5.77 -12.08
C GLN A 48 2.36 -6.16 -13.21
N HIS A 49 2.87 -6.69 -14.33
CA HIS A 49 2.04 -7.19 -15.42
C HIS A 49 1.15 -8.35 -14.94
N THR A 50 1.72 -9.28 -14.18
CA THR A 50 0.99 -10.41 -13.60
C THR A 50 -0.12 -9.96 -12.65
N ILE A 51 0.18 -9.02 -11.74
CA ILE A 51 -0.82 -8.43 -10.84
C ILE A 51 -1.95 -7.81 -11.65
N ARG A 52 -1.63 -6.96 -12.63
CA ARG A 52 -2.66 -6.34 -13.49
C ARG A 52 -3.53 -7.39 -14.17
N ALA A 53 -2.93 -8.41 -14.79
CA ALA A 53 -3.66 -9.47 -15.46
C ALA A 53 -4.63 -10.22 -14.52
N LYS A 54 -4.22 -10.48 -13.28
CA LYS A 54 -5.09 -11.13 -12.27
C LYS A 54 -6.28 -10.26 -11.86
N PHE A 55 -6.09 -8.96 -11.70
CA PHE A 55 -7.19 -8.03 -11.40
C PHE A 55 -8.13 -7.84 -12.60
N ASP A 56 -7.58 -7.81 -13.82
CA ASP A 56 -8.36 -7.68 -15.05
C ASP A 56 -9.20 -8.94 -15.34
N ALA A 57 -8.69 -10.13 -15.01
CA ALA A 57 -9.41 -11.39 -15.18
C ALA A 57 -10.76 -11.45 -14.45
N THR A 58 -10.88 -10.77 -13.30
CA THR A 58 -12.11 -10.72 -12.50
C THR A 58 -12.81 -9.35 -12.57
N ARG A 59 -12.47 -8.50 -13.55
CA ARG A 59 -13.01 -7.13 -13.67
C ARG A 59 -14.53 -7.09 -13.87
N HIS A 60 -15.08 -8.10 -14.54
CA HIS A 60 -16.48 -8.18 -14.91
C HIS A 60 -17.35 -8.86 -13.84
N GLU A 61 -16.77 -9.22 -12.69
CA GLU A 61 -17.51 -9.84 -11.61
C GLU A 61 -18.48 -8.84 -10.98
N THR A 62 -19.77 -9.14 -11.07
CA THR A 62 -20.86 -8.31 -10.53
C THR A 62 -21.43 -8.85 -9.23
N ASN A 63 -21.19 -10.14 -8.91
CA ASN A 63 -21.72 -10.75 -7.70
C ASN A 63 -20.96 -10.24 -6.46
N PRO A 64 -21.63 -9.56 -5.51
CA PRO A 64 -20.96 -9.00 -4.34
C PRO A 64 -20.31 -10.06 -3.45
N THR A 65 -20.83 -11.29 -3.42
CA THR A 65 -20.25 -12.40 -2.64
C THR A 65 -18.92 -12.85 -3.24
N GLU A 66 -18.86 -12.98 -4.57
CA GLU A 66 -17.63 -13.34 -5.28
C GLU A 66 -16.58 -12.25 -5.16
N VAL A 67 -16.96 -10.98 -5.29
CA VAL A 67 -16.03 -9.86 -5.09
C VAL A 67 -15.42 -9.88 -3.69
N LYS A 68 -16.22 -10.17 -2.65
CA LYS A 68 -15.72 -10.31 -1.28
C LYS A 68 -14.78 -11.52 -1.14
N ARG A 69 -15.11 -12.65 -1.76
CA ARG A 69 -14.24 -13.84 -1.79
C ARG A 69 -12.89 -13.53 -2.45
N HIS A 70 -12.89 -12.84 -3.58
CA HIS A 70 -11.67 -12.39 -4.25
C HIS A 70 -10.85 -11.41 -3.41
N LEU A 71 -11.49 -10.47 -2.72
CA LEU A 71 -10.82 -9.55 -1.80
C LEU A 71 -10.13 -10.29 -0.64
N ALA A 72 -10.83 -11.24 -0.02
CA ALA A 72 -10.26 -12.06 1.05
C ALA A 72 -9.08 -12.90 0.56
N TYR A 73 -9.23 -13.54 -0.60
CA TYR A 73 -8.15 -14.28 -1.26
C TYR A 73 -6.95 -13.38 -1.58
N GLY A 74 -7.17 -12.19 -2.15
CA GLY A 74 -6.08 -11.25 -2.41
C GLY A 74 -5.35 -10.80 -1.14
N HIS A 75 -6.03 -10.79 0.01
CA HIS A 75 -5.42 -10.42 1.28
C HIS A 75 -4.49 -11.52 1.79
N SER A 76 -4.89 -12.79 1.69
CA SER A 76 -4.01 -13.91 2.04
C SER A 76 -2.78 -13.98 1.11
N GLN A 77 -2.98 -13.75 -0.19
CA GLN A 77 -1.87 -13.70 -1.15
C GLN A 77 -0.88 -12.56 -0.88
N MET A 78 -1.30 -11.46 -0.28
CA MET A 78 -0.41 -10.34 0.05
C MET A 78 0.71 -10.76 1.01
N GLN A 79 0.42 -11.63 1.98
CA GLN A 79 1.44 -12.09 2.93
C GLN A 79 2.51 -12.94 2.22
N HIS A 80 2.09 -13.81 1.32
CA HIS A 80 3.03 -14.58 0.50
C HIS A 80 3.89 -13.70 -0.41
N VAL A 81 3.31 -12.64 -0.99
CA VAL A 81 4.10 -11.67 -1.78
C VAL A 81 5.14 -10.96 -0.90
N ARG A 82 4.80 -10.59 0.33
CA ARG A 82 5.76 -10.00 1.28
C ARG A 82 6.91 -10.93 1.59
N GLU A 83 6.60 -12.17 1.93
CA GLU A 83 7.60 -13.21 2.22
C GLU A 83 8.55 -13.42 1.03
N LEU A 84 7.98 -13.52 -0.18
CA LEU A 84 8.78 -13.67 -1.41
C LEU A 84 9.67 -12.46 -1.67
N VAL A 85 9.13 -11.24 -1.59
CA VAL A 85 9.91 -10.01 -1.78
C VAL A 85 11.05 -9.92 -0.75
N ASN A 86 10.79 -10.29 0.50
CA ASN A 86 11.79 -10.33 1.56
C ASN A 86 12.85 -11.40 1.34
N SER A 87 12.48 -12.57 0.80
CA SER A 87 13.44 -13.64 0.49
C SER A 87 14.38 -13.26 -0.66
N VAL A 88 13.86 -12.56 -1.68
CA VAL A 88 14.67 -12.10 -2.82
C VAL A 88 15.61 -10.97 -2.40
N SER A 89 15.15 -10.05 -1.53
CA SER A 89 15.96 -8.92 -1.06
C SER A 89 17.02 -9.30 -0.01
N SER A 90 16.80 -10.38 0.73
CA SER A 90 17.73 -10.86 1.78
C SER A 90 18.88 -11.72 1.25
N THR A 91 18.92 -12.02 -0.06
CA THR A 91 20.05 -12.75 -0.64
C THR A 91 21.29 -11.84 -0.61
N PRO A 92 22.29 -12.09 0.26
CA PRO A 92 23.48 -11.28 0.28
C PRO A 92 24.28 -11.67 -0.97
N MET A 93 24.35 -10.77 -1.95
CA MET A 93 25.38 -10.90 -2.99
C MET A 93 26.73 -10.84 -2.27
N LYS A 94 27.34 -12.00 -2.08
CA LYS A 94 28.62 -12.21 -1.44
C LYS A 94 29.66 -11.39 -2.20
N SER A 95 29.93 -10.18 -1.73
CA SER A 95 31.06 -9.39 -2.21
C SER A 95 32.32 -10.12 -1.77
N SER A 96 32.88 -10.89 -2.69
CA SER A 96 34.24 -11.40 -2.58
C SER A 96 35.20 -10.21 -2.62
N ARG A 97 35.50 -9.62 -1.47
CA ARG A 97 36.70 -8.82 -1.28
C ARG A 97 37.40 -9.25 0.00
N PRO A 98 38.58 -9.89 -0.07
CA PRO A 98 39.33 -10.27 1.11
C PRO A 98 40.10 -9.08 1.70
N SER A 99 39.93 -8.91 3.02
CA SER A 99 40.86 -8.44 4.08
C SER A 99 41.84 -7.28 3.83
N SER A 100 41.78 -6.26 4.72
CA SER A 100 42.97 -5.78 5.43
C SER A 100 42.63 -5.18 6.81
N PRO A 101 43.39 -5.45 7.89
CA PRO A 101 43.12 -4.96 9.26
C PRO A 101 44.06 -3.83 9.76
N ALA A 102 43.63 -3.15 10.84
CA ALA A 102 44.36 -2.31 11.84
C ALA A 102 44.48 -0.78 11.62
N PRO A 103 44.73 0.07 12.67
CA PRO A 103 44.34 0.09 14.10
C PRO A 103 43.77 1.49 14.56
N PRO A 104 43.40 1.73 15.85
CA PRO A 104 42.59 2.89 16.29
C PRO A 104 43.44 4.11 16.71
N LYS A 105 42.88 5.34 16.62
CA LYS A 105 43.47 6.58 17.16
C LYS A 105 42.60 7.21 18.25
N PRO A 106 43.19 7.81 19.31
CA PRO A 106 42.52 8.12 20.58
C PRO A 106 41.91 9.53 20.71
N SER A 107 40.92 9.62 21.61
CA SER A 107 40.52 10.69 22.59
C SER A 107 41.38 11.98 22.64
N VAL A 108 40.89 13.21 22.80
CA VAL A 108 40.02 13.77 23.88
C VAL A 108 39.42 15.14 23.46
N SER A 109 38.15 15.34 23.87
CA SER A 109 37.37 16.53 24.28
C SER A 109 37.88 17.97 24.09
N LEU A 110 36.98 18.90 23.72
CA LEU A 110 36.38 19.89 24.65
C LEU A 110 35.25 20.75 24.02
N ALA A 111 34.18 20.93 24.80
CA ALA A 111 33.21 22.03 24.85
C ALA A 111 32.12 22.20 23.76
N GLY A 112 30.90 21.87 24.16
CA GLY A 112 29.65 22.30 23.53
C GLY A 112 28.41 21.78 24.27
N THR A 113 28.42 21.80 25.60
CA THR A 113 27.39 21.26 26.49
C THR A 113 26.20 22.21 26.60
N TRP A 114 25.09 21.98 25.89
CA TRP A 114 23.75 22.46 26.26
C TRP A 114 22.70 21.59 25.55
N THR A 115 22.13 20.59 26.23
CA THR A 115 20.76 20.64 26.75
C THR A 115 20.44 19.34 27.48
N ASP A 116 19.99 19.54 28.70
CA ASP A 116 19.48 18.61 29.70
C ASP A 116 18.24 17.86 29.18
N ALA A 117 18.13 16.58 29.54
CA ALA A 117 16.93 15.78 29.32
C ALA A 117 16.11 15.76 30.62
N PRO A 118 14.79 15.55 30.51
CA PRO A 118 14.28 14.44 31.30
C PRO A 118 13.40 13.51 30.48
N ALA A 119 13.48 12.24 30.88
CA ALA A 119 12.59 11.17 30.47
C ALA A 119 11.15 11.47 30.88
N ASP A 120 10.20 11.13 30.02
CA ASP A 120 8.84 10.81 30.44
C ASP A 120 8.26 9.69 29.57
N ASP A 121 8.01 8.60 30.27
CA ASP A 121 7.21 7.45 29.90
C ASP A 121 5.73 7.90 29.93
N VAL A 122 5.08 8.02 28.76
CA VAL A 122 3.66 8.41 28.69
C VAL A 122 2.90 7.51 27.72
N ASN A 123 2.43 6.40 28.29
CA ASN A 123 1.08 5.84 28.15
C ASN A 123 0.31 6.22 26.86
N GLU A 124 0.36 5.33 25.86
CA GLU A 124 -0.38 5.40 24.61
C GLU A 124 -1.85 4.96 24.82
N SER A 125 -2.61 5.76 25.57
CA SER A 125 -4.07 5.65 25.65
C SER A 125 -4.63 6.99 26.14
N GLN A 126 -5.84 7.35 25.66
CA GLN A 126 -6.52 8.66 25.84
C GLN A 126 -6.00 9.72 24.82
N GLU A 127 -6.76 10.28 23.87
CA GLU A 127 -8.11 10.86 23.94
C GLU A 127 -8.71 11.10 22.53
N ASP A 128 -10.03 10.94 22.45
CA ASP A 128 -10.92 11.35 21.36
C ASP A 128 -10.62 12.77 20.84
N ILE A 129 -10.09 12.91 19.62
CA ILE A 129 -10.08 14.20 18.90
C ILE A 129 -11.44 14.39 18.23
N LYS A 130 -12.47 14.58 19.06
CA LYS A 130 -13.78 15.09 18.67
C LYS A 130 -13.66 16.62 18.54
N GLY A 131 -13.26 17.14 17.37
CA GLY A 131 -13.24 18.60 17.21
C GLY A 131 -12.54 19.27 16.03
N ARG A 132 -11.81 18.57 15.15
CA ARG A 132 -11.31 19.19 13.91
C ARG A 132 -12.31 19.06 12.78
N VAL A 133 -13.40 19.83 12.87
CA VAL A 133 -14.25 20.13 11.71
C VAL A 133 -13.42 21.06 10.81
N GLY A 134 -12.68 20.47 9.86
CA GLY A 134 -11.92 21.21 8.87
C GLY A 134 -12.84 22.18 8.13
N LYS A 135 -12.59 23.48 8.28
CA LYS A 135 -13.19 24.50 7.43
C LYS A 135 -12.72 24.24 6.00
N GLY A 136 -13.67 23.94 5.12
CA GLY A 136 -13.45 23.93 3.67
C GLY A 136 -13.24 22.55 3.09
N TRP A 137 -14.34 21.83 2.85
CA TRP A 137 -14.35 20.87 1.75
C TRP A 137 -14.54 21.64 0.43
N PRO A 138 -13.83 21.30 -0.67
CA PRO A 138 -13.74 22.11 -1.90
C PRO A 138 -15.02 22.21 -2.75
N TRP A 139 -16.15 21.70 -2.25
CA TRP A 139 -17.44 21.61 -2.92
C TRP A 139 -18.54 22.36 -2.15
N SER A 140 -18.19 23.03 -1.04
CA SER A 140 -19.06 24.03 -0.42
C SER A 140 -18.93 25.32 -1.23
N ARG A 141 -19.86 25.54 -2.15
CA ARG A 141 -20.13 26.86 -2.74
C ARG A 141 -21.17 27.58 -1.90
#